data_AF-A0A257NXQ0-F1
#
_entry.id   AF-A0A257NXQ0-F1
#
_cell.length_a   1.000
_cell.length_b   1.000
_cell.length_c   1.000
_cell.angle_alpha   90.00
_cell.angle_beta   90.00
_cell.angle_gamma   90.00
#
_symmetry.space_group_name_H-M   'P 1'
#
loop_
_entity.id
_entity.type
_entity.pdbx_description
1 polymer ?
#
loop_
_entity_poly.entity_id
_entity_poly.type
_entity_poly.pdbx_seq_one_letter_code
_entity_poly.pdbx_strand_id
1 'polypeptide(L)'
;MSEKMNAADSAPACVGIIMDGNRRWARERSLPVFEGHNEGYKRLKDCMRWARAARIPHVIAYAFSEENWQRSEKEVGYLMTLFRTILENETEKMIAERIRIRFIGDRSRFGADLRAMMEKMETVTAASYDIT
;
A
#
# COMPACT_ATOMS: atom_id res chain seq x y z
N MET A 1 -31.09 6.84 -30.78
CA MET A 1 -29.86 6.02 -30.68
C MET A 1 -29.36 6.14 -29.26
N SER A 2 -29.45 5.07 -28.47
CA SER A 2 -28.89 5.02 -27.12
C SER A 2 -27.40 4.68 -27.27
N GLU A 3 -26.53 5.65 -26.99
CA GLU A 3 -25.12 5.38 -26.80
C GLU A 3 -24.98 4.42 -25.63
N LYS A 4 -24.53 3.19 -25.91
CA LYS A 4 -24.10 2.27 -24.86
C LYS A 4 -22.83 2.86 -24.27
N MET A 5 -22.96 3.50 -23.12
CA MET A 5 -21.83 3.93 -22.30
C MET A 5 -20.92 2.71 -22.08
N ASN A 6 -19.70 2.77 -22.59
CA ASN A 6 -18.74 1.68 -22.41
C ASN A 6 -18.42 1.61 -20.91
N ALA A 7 -18.42 0.41 -20.31
CA ALA A 7 -18.16 0.27 -18.87
C ALA A 7 -16.83 0.91 -18.44
N ALA A 8 -15.87 1.02 -19.36
CA ALA A 8 -14.60 1.73 -19.17
C ALA A 8 -14.75 3.25 -18.96
N ASP A 9 -15.77 3.89 -19.54
CA ASP A 9 -16.02 5.33 -19.40
C ASP A 9 -16.65 5.69 -18.04
N SER A 10 -17.07 4.67 -17.27
CA SER A 10 -17.66 4.82 -15.93
C SER A 10 -16.73 4.39 -14.79
N ALA A 11 -15.52 3.92 -15.09
CA ALA A 11 -14.58 3.50 -14.06
C ALA A 11 -14.09 4.70 -13.24
N PRO A 12 -13.97 4.57 -11.90
CA PRO A 12 -13.47 5.67 -11.09
C PRO A 12 -12.00 5.94 -11.41
N ALA A 13 -11.62 7.22 -11.39
CA ALA A 13 -10.22 7.61 -11.56
C ALA A 13 -9.34 7.20 -10.36
N CYS A 14 -9.93 6.98 -9.19
CA CYS A 14 -9.20 6.65 -7.96
C CYS A 14 -10.04 5.78 -7.03
N VAL A 15 -9.39 4.82 -6.37
CA VAL A 15 -9.97 4.03 -5.28
C VAL A 15 -9.17 4.24 -4.01
N GLY A 16 -9.84 4.66 -2.94
CA GLY A 16 -9.29 4.72 -1.59
C GLY A 16 -9.54 3.41 -0.84
N ILE A 17 -8.52 2.88 -0.16
CA ILE A 17 -8.59 1.64 0.61
C ILE A 17 -8.15 1.92 2.04
N ILE A 18 -9.02 1.61 3.00
CA ILE A 18 -8.66 1.55 4.42
C ILE A 18 -8.45 0.07 4.78
N MET A 19 -7.21 -0.30 5.08
CA MET A 19 -6.84 -1.69 5.39
C MET A 19 -7.12 -2.05 6.85
N ASP A 20 -8.39 -1.97 7.27
CA ASP A 20 -8.79 -2.35 8.62
C ASP A 20 -9.00 -3.87 8.78
N GLY A 21 -8.99 -4.34 10.03
CA GLY A 21 -9.31 -5.73 10.37
C GLY A 21 -8.12 -6.65 10.56
N ASN A 22 -6.90 -6.22 10.22
CA ASN A 22 -5.67 -7.02 10.34
C ASN A 22 -5.50 -7.66 11.75
N ARG A 23 -5.71 -6.86 12.81
CA ARG A 23 -5.64 -7.34 14.21
C ARG A 23 -6.74 -8.35 14.53
N ARG A 24 -7.96 -8.14 14.05
CA ARG A 24 -9.11 -9.03 14.27
C ARG A 24 -8.87 -10.37 13.57
N TRP A 25 -8.47 -10.33 12.30
CA TRP A 25 -8.17 -11.49 11.49
C TRP A 25 -7.11 -12.41 12.12
N ALA A 26 -6.03 -11.83 12.67
CA ALA A 26 -4.99 -12.59 13.36
C ALA A 26 -5.51 -13.24 14.65
N ARG A 27 -6.26 -12.49 15.48
CA ARG A 27 -6.82 -12.98 16.75
C ARG A 27 -7.80 -14.13 16.55
N GLU A 28 -8.68 -14.04 15.56
CA GLU A 28 -9.64 -15.10 15.20
C GLU A 28 -8.97 -16.41 14.79
N ARG A 29 -7.70 -16.35 14.37
CA ARG A 29 -6.89 -17.50 13.95
C ARG A 29 -5.83 -17.90 14.97
N SER A 30 -5.85 -17.28 16.16
CA SER A 30 -4.84 -17.48 17.20
C SER A 30 -3.41 -17.20 16.69
N LEU A 31 -3.26 -16.29 15.74
CA LEU A 31 -1.98 -15.88 15.16
C LEU A 31 -1.46 -14.59 15.81
N PRO A 32 -0.14 -14.36 15.80
CA PRO A 32 0.44 -13.08 16.17
C PRO A 32 -0.12 -11.92 15.33
N VAL A 33 -0.27 -10.74 15.95
CA VAL A 33 -0.80 -9.54 15.27
C VAL A 33 -0.03 -9.17 14.00
N PHE A 34 1.29 -9.36 13.98
CA PHE A 34 2.11 -9.03 12.82
C PHE A 34 1.75 -9.86 11.57
N GLU A 35 1.30 -11.11 11.75
CA GLU A 35 0.83 -11.95 10.63
C GLU A 35 -0.41 -11.37 9.98
N GLY A 36 -1.31 -10.77 10.76
CA GLY A 36 -2.47 -10.06 10.23
C GLY A 36 -2.08 -8.86 9.39
N HIS A 37 -1.04 -8.11 9.77
CA HIS A 37 -0.53 -7.00 8.98
C HIS A 37 0.14 -7.45 7.68
N ASN A 38 0.92 -8.53 7.74
CA ASN A 38 1.51 -9.15 6.56
C ASN A 38 0.43 -9.67 5.59
N GLU A 39 -0.63 -10.29 6.11
CA GLU A 39 -1.77 -10.72 5.30
C GLU A 39 -2.50 -9.52 4.68
N GLY A 40 -2.74 -8.45 5.44
CA GLY A 40 -3.30 -7.20 4.92
C GLY A 40 -2.50 -6.63 3.76
N TYR A 41 -1.17 -6.65 3.85
CA TYR A 41 -0.30 -6.24 2.75
C TYR A 41 -0.46 -7.10 1.49
N LYS A 42 -0.58 -8.42 1.63
CA LYS A 42 -0.86 -9.31 0.48
C LYS A 42 -2.20 -8.96 -0.18
N ARG A 43 -3.24 -8.70 0.63
CA ARG A 43 -4.56 -8.31 0.12
C ARG A 43 -4.53 -6.98 -0.60
N LEU A 44 -3.75 -6.01 -0.12
CA LEU A 44 -3.55 -4.76 -0.86
C LEU A 44 -2.97 -5.02 -2.25
N LYS A 45 -2.00 -5.94 -2.39
CA LYS A 45 -1.46 -6.31 -3.72
C LYS A 45 -2.52 -6.90 -4.64
N ASP A 46 -3.40 -7.74 -4.11
CA ASP A 46 -4.52 -8.27 -4.89
C ASP A 46 -5.48 -7.15 -5.34
N CYS A 47 -5.79 -6.19 -4.46
CA CYS A 47 -6.59 -5.01 -4.81
C CYS A 47 -5.93 -4.14 -5.89
N MET A 48 -4.61 -3.92 -5.82
CA MET A 48 -3.87 -3.16 -6.85
C MET A 48 -3.92 -3.87 -8.20
N ARG A 49 -3.75 -5.20 -8.24
CA ARG A 49 -3.88 -6.01 -9.46
C ARG A 49 -5.28 -5.91 -10.06
N TRP A 50 -6.30 -5.98 -9.21
CA TRP A 50 -7.68 -5.78 -9.63
C TRP A 50 -7.91 -4.37 -10.21
N ALA A 51 -7.44 -3.33 -9.52
CA ALA A 51 -7.57 -1.95 -9.98
C ALA A 51 -6.91 -1.72 -11.34
N ARG A 52 -5.71 -2.27 -11.53
CA ARG A 52 -5.01 -2.25 -12.82
C ARG A 52 -5.80 -2.96 -13.92
N ALA A 53 -6.35 -4.14 -13.63
CA ALA A 53 -7.19 -4.88 -14.60
C ALA A 53 -8.48 -4.11 -14.94
N ALA A 54 -9.03 -3.38 -13.97
CA ALA A 54 -10.18 -2.49 -14.13
C ALA A 54 -9.84 -1.14 -14.79
N ARG A 55 -8.57 -0.89 -15.16
CA ARG A 55 -8.06 0.37 -15.72
C ARG A 55 -8.27 1.59 -14.81
N ILE A 56 -8.26 1.36 -13.49
CA ILE A 56 -8.28 2.42 -12.49
C ILE A 56 -6.83 2.90 -12.31
N PRO A 57 -6.53 4.18 -12.61
CA PRO A 57 -5.14 4.65 -12.64
C PRO A 57 -4.55 4.94 -11.25
N HIS A 58 -5.38 5.10 -10.22
CA HIS A 58 -4.92 5.48 -8.88
C HIS A 58 -5.51 4.61 -7.77
N VAL A 59 -4.66 4.12 -6.87
CA VAL A 59 -5.05 3.45 -5.63
C VAL A 59 -4.38 4.14 -4.45
N ILE A 60 -5.18 4.64 -3.51
CA ILE A 60 -4.67 5.24 -2.28
C ILE A 60 -4.95 4.28 -1.12
N ALA A 61 -3.90 3.74 -0.51
CA ALA A 61 -4.02 2.90 0.67
C ALA A 61 -3.71 3.68 1.94
N TYR A 62 -4.63 3.67 2.90
CA TYR A 62 -4.39 4.23 4.22
C TYR A 62 -3.60 3.22 5.06
N ALA A 63 -2.27 3.28 4.92
CA ALA A 63 -1.36 2.28 5.46
C ALA A 63 -0.96 2.51 6.92
N PHE A 64 -0.87 3.76 7.35
CA PHE A 64 -0.44 4.11 8.70
C PHE A 64 -1.03 5.47 9.13
N SER A 65 -1.64 5.54 10.32
CA SER A 65 -2.26 6.75 10.86
C SER A 65 -1.46 7.35 12.03
N GLU A 66 -1.78 8.58 12.45
CA GLU A 66 -1.15 9.17 13.65
C GLU A 66 -1.46 8.37 14.92
N GLU A 67 -2.68 7.84 15.03
CA GLU A 67 -3.12 6.99 16.12
C GLU A 67 -2.38 5.64 16.15
N ASN A 68 -1.75 5.22 15.05
CA ASN A 68 -0.94 4.01 15.05
C ASN A 68 0.35 4.20 15.87
N TRP A 69 0.84 5.43 16.02
CA TRP A 69 1.94 5.74 16.94
C TRP A 69 1.56 5.58 18.42
N GLN A 70 0.27 5.63 18.75
CA GLN A 70 -0.22 5.47 20.12
C GLN A 70 -0.36 3.98 20.53
N ARG A 71 -0.02 3.04 19.65
CA ARG A 71 -0.01 1.60 19.98
C ARG A 71 1.24 1.24 20.79
N SER A 72 1.30 0.00 21.27
CA SER A 72 2.48 -0.48 22.00
C SER A 72 3.75 -0.36 21.15
N GLU A 73 4.88 0.00 21.76
CA GLU A 73 6.18 0.12 21.09
C GLU A 73 6.54 -1.15 20.32
N LYS A 74 6.23 -2.32 20.88
CA LYS A 74 6.42 -3.62 20.23
C LYS A 74 5.66 -3.71 18.90
N GLU A 75 4.40 -3.29 18.88
CA GLU A 75 3.59 -3.31 17.65
C GLU A 75 4.07 -2.27 16.63
N VAL A 76 4.40 -1.06 17.08
CA VAL A 76 4.97 0.00 16.22
C VAL A 76 6.29 -0.49 15.60
N GLY A 77 7.17 -1.11 16.39
CA GLY A 77 8.42 -1.69 15.94
C GLY A 77 8.19 -2.73 14.83
N TYR A 78 7.22 -3.63 14.99
CA TYR A 78 6.89 -4.60 13.95
C TYR A 78 6.36 -3.95 12.67
N LEU A 79 5.53 -2.91 12.77
CA LEU A 79 5.06 -2.17 11.60
C LEU A 79 6.22 -1.52 10.85
N MET A 80 7.20 -0.95 11.56
CA MET A 80 8.41 -0.38 10.96
C MET A 80 9.29 -1.45 10.31
N THR A 81 9.45 -2.62 10.95
CA THR A 81 10.18 -3.75 10.35
C THR A 81 9.49 -4.23 9.08
N LEU A 82 8.17 -4.44 9.11
CA LEU A 82 7.41 -4.85 7.93
C LEU A 82 7.54 -3.81 6.80
N PHE A 83 7.43 -2.52 7.14
CA PHE A 83 7.56 -1.45 6.15
C PHE A 83 8.95 -1.43 5.51
N ARG A 84 10.02 -1.57 6.31
CA ARG A 84 11.38 -1.73 5.80
C ARG A 84 11.48 -2.90 4.83
N THR A 85 11.00 -4.07 5.23
CA THR A 85 11.04 -5.29 4.40
C THR A 85 10.33 -5.10 3.06
N ILE A 86 9.21 -4.36 3.04
CA ILE A 86 8.50 -4.02 1.80
C ILE A 86 9.36 -3.09 0.94
N LEU A 87 9.95 -2.04 1.52
CA LEU A 87 10.80 -1.10 0.77
C LEU A 87 12.02 -1.80 0.16
N GLU A 88 12.65 -2.73 0.88
CA GLU A 88 13.82 -3.49 0.40
C GLU A 88 13.46 -4.46 -0.72
N ASN A 89 12.41 -5.27 -0.53
CA ASN A 89 12.17 -6.45 -1.37
C ASN A 89 11.21 -6.21 -2.54
N GLU A 90 10.42 -5.14 -2.50
CA GLU A 90 9.34 -4.95 -3.47
C GLU A 90 9.66 -3.83 -4.47
N THR A 91 10.69 -3.01 -4.25
CA THR A 91 11.05 -1.92 -5.18
C THR A 91 11.26 -2.42 -6.62
N GLU A 92 12.08 -3.45 -6.82
CA GLU A 92 12.33 -4.01 -8.15
C GLU A 92 11.09 -4.65 -8.76
N LYS A 93 10.23 -5.25 -7.93
CA LYS A 93 8.96 -5.83 -8.37
C LYS A 93 8.00 -4.75 -8.84
N MET A 94 7.89 -3.62 -8.13
CA MET A 94 7.05 -2.50 -8.54
C MET A 94 7.51 -1.92 -9.87
N ILE A 95 8.82 -1.80 -10.10
CA ILE A 95 9.37 -1.38 -11.41
C ILE A 95 8.97 -2.37 -12.51
N ALA A 96 9.19 -3.68 -12.28
CA ALA A 96 8.86 -4.72 -13.25
C ALA A 96 7.35 -4.79 -13.55
N GLU A 97 6.52 -4.57 -12.53
CA GLU A 97 5.07 -4.54 -12.65
C GLU A 97 4.54 -3.20 -13.18
N ARG A 98 5.41 -2.21 -13.43
CA ARG A 98 5.09 -0.86 -13.89
C ARG A 98 4.14 -0.15 -12.92
N ILE A 99 4.47 -0.16 -11.63
CA ILE A 99 3.73 0.50 -10.56
C ILE A 99 4.54 1.70 -10.09
N ARG A 100 3.91 2.88 -10.05
CA ARG A 100 4.48 4.08 -9.44
C ARG A 100 4.09 4.13 -7.97
N ILE A 101 5.04 4.35 -7.07
CA ILE A 101 4.74 4.52 -5.64
C ILE A 101 4.85 5.98 -5.24
N ARG A 102 3.92 6.44 -4.40
CA ARG A 102 3.93 7.76 -3.75
C ARG A 102 3.56 7.61 -2.29
N PHE A 103 4.31 8.26 -1.40
CA PHE A 103 3.99 8.34 0.02
C PHE A 103 3.37 9.69 0.35
N ILE A 104 2.19 9.68 0.97
CA ILE A 104 1.45 10.90 1.33
C ILE A 104 1.36 10.97 2.85
N GLY A 105 1.66 12.13 3.44
CA GLY A 105 1.59 12.38 4.88
C GLY A 105 2.91 12.86 5.49
N ASP A 106 2.91 13.06 6.82
CA ASP A 106 4.10 13.49 7.56
C ASP A 106 5.12 12.34 7.66
N ARG A 107 6.32 12.60 7.15
CA ARG A 107 7.44 11.65 7.15
C ARG A 107 8.41 11.89 8.32
N SER A 108 8.24 12.97 9.09
CA SER A 108 9.21 13.44 10.09
C SER A 108 9.50 12.39 11.19
N ARG A 109 8.49 11.58 11.53
CA ARG A 109 8.55 10.55 12.57
C ARG A 109 9.24 9.26 12.14
N PHE A 110 9.47 9.05 10.85
CA PHE A 110 10.22 7.89 10.37
C PHE A 110 11.73 8.13 10.52
N GLY A 111 12.47 7.05 10.79
CA GLY A 111 13.94 7.06 10.80
C GLY A 111 14.50 7.57 9.47
N ALA A 112 15.66 8.23 9.53
CA ALA A 112 16.28 8.84 8.36
C ALA A 112 16.54 7.83 7.22
N ASP A 113 16.85 6.60 7.58
CA ASP A 113 17.04 5.48 6.68
C ASP A 113 15.73 5.07 5.97
N LEU A 114 14.63 4.92 6.71
CA LEU A 114 13.31 4.65 6.11
C LEU A 114 12.88 5.78 5.17
N ARG A 115 13.10 7.04 5.56
CA ARG A 115 12.82 8.20 4.68
C ARG A 115 13.61 8.14 3.38
N ALA A 116 14.90 7.82 3.45
CA ALA A 116 15.75 7.68 2.26
C ALA A 116 15.27 6.53 1.35
N MET A 117 14.83 5.42 1.94
CA MET A 117 14.28 4.29 1.18
C MET A 117 12.94 4.63 0.51
N MET A 118 12.08 5.38 1.20
CA MET A 118 10.84 5.90 0.63
C MET A 118 11.12 6.80 -0.58
N GLU A 119 12.02 7.78 -0.43
CA GLU A 119 12.41 8.69 -1.50
C GLU A 119 13.04 7.95 -2.69
N LYS A 120 13.91 6.98 -2.42
CA LYS A 120 14.48 6.11 -3.45
C LYS A 120 13.37 5.38 -4.22
N MET A 121 12.43 4.74 -3.53
CA MET A 121 11.32 4.02 -4.16
C MET A 121 10.45 4.95 -5.03
N GLU A 122 10.09 6.14 -4.54
CA GLU A 122 9.33 7.12 -5.33
C GLU A 122 10.08 7.55 -6.59
N THR A 123 11.40 7.74 -6.49
CA THR A 123 12.25 8.18 -7.60
C THR A 123 12.36 7.11 -8.67
N VAL A 124 12.69 5.87 -8.29
CA VAL A 124 12.94 4.79 -9.26
C VAL A 124 11.65 4.28 -9.93
N THR A 125 10.50 4.43 -9.27
CA THR A 125 9.20 4.02 -9.83
C THR A 125 8.51 5.12 -10.65
N ALA A 126 9.06 6.34 -10.70
CA ALA A 126 8.43 7.47 -11.39
C ALA A 126 8.48 7.39 -12.93
N ALA A 127 9.48 6.71 -13.50
CA ALA A 127 9.79 6.77 -14.93
C ALA A 127 8.81 5.99 -15.82
N SER A 128 8.20 4.92 -15.32
CA SER A 128 7.33 4.04 -16.11
C SER A 128 6.27 3.39 -15.23
N TYR A 129 5.00 3.68 -15.51
CA TYR A 129 3.89 3.14 -14.73
C TYR A 129 2.60 2.96 -15.54
N ASP A 130 1.84 1.94 -15.16
CA ASP A 130 0.48 1.66 -15.61
C ASP A 130 -0.54 2.09 -14.54
N ILE A 131 -0.12 2.16 -13.27
CA ILE A 131 -0.94 2.52 -12.09
C ILE A 131 -0.06 3.23 -11.05
N THR A 132 -0.67 4.12 -10.25
CA THR A 132 -0.05 4.79 -9.09
C THR A 132 -0.74 4.42 -7.78
#